data_AF-A0A242NVI0-F1
#
_entry.id   AF-A0A242NVI0-F1
#
_cell.length_a   1.000
_cell.length_b   1.000
_cell.length_c   1.000
_cell.angle_alpha   90.00
_cell.angle_beta   90.00
_cell.angle_gamma   90.00
#
_symmetry.space_group_name_H-M   'P 1'
#
loop_
_entity.id
_entity.type
_entity.pdbx_description
1 polymer ?
#
loop_
_entity_poly.entity_id
_entity_poly.type
_entity_poly.pdbx_seq_one_letter_code
_entity_poly.pdbx_strand_id
1 'polypeptide(L)'
;MTNIELKALRRLFFLYVADAVTYIGKCSKRAWQYRESGSRKIPDDVINIMNKLKEERTELLYYYRLITYSVIIKLAIWFIQG
;
A
#
# COMPACT_ATOMS: atom_id res chain seq x y z
N MET A 1 -10.10 -8.75 1.90
CA MET A 1 -9.74 -7.87 0.76
C MET A 1 -10.65 -8.18 -0.41
N THR A 2 -11.21 -7.16 -1.06
CA THR A 2 -12.01 -7.34 -2.29
C THR A 2 -11.13 -7.36 -3.54
N ASN A 3 -11.64 -7.80 -4.68
CA ASN A 3 -10.92 -7.74 -5.95
C ASN A 3 -10.58 -6.30 -6.37
N ILE A 4 -11.46 -5.34 -6.05
CA ILE A 4 -11.24 -3.91 -6.29
C ILE A 4 -10.11 -3.40 -5.41
N GLU A 5 -10.12 -3.75 -4.12
CA GLU A 5 -9.06 -3.38 -3.18
C GLU A 5 -7.70 -3.95 -3.60
N LEU A 6 -7.66 -5.22 -4.03
CA LEU A 6 -6.44 -5.84 -4.55
C LEU A 6 -5.85 -5.05 -5.74
N LYS A 7 -6.71 -4.70 -6.71
CA LYS A 7 -6.31 -3.93 -7.90
C LYS A 7 -5.85 -2.51 -7.53
N ALA A 8 -6.53 -1.87 -6.57
CA ALA A 8 -6.18 -0.53 -6.09
C ALA A 8 -4.82 -0.54 -5.38
N LEU A 9 -4.59 -1.49 -4.46
CA LEU A 9 -3.32 -1.61 -3.75
C LEU A 9 -2.17 -1.92 -4.70
N ARG A 10 -2.36 -2.80 -5.69
CA ARG A 10 -1.31 -3.06 -6.69
C ARG A 10 -0.87 -1.77 -7.39
N ARG A 11 -1.83 -0.91 -7.76
CA ARG A 11 -1.55 0.40 -8.38
C ARG A 11 -0.91 1.37 -7.39
N LEU A 12 -1.38 1.38 -6.13
CA LEU A 12 -0.81 2.21 -5.07
C LEU A 12 0.68 1.92 -4.83
N PHE A 13 1.07 0.65 -4.96
CA PHE A 13 2.46 0.20 -4.85
C PHE A 13 3.23 0.20 -6.18
N PHE A 14 2.66 0.78 -7.25
CA PHE A 14 3.28 0.86 -8.57
C PHE A 14 3.69 -0.50 -9.16
N LEU A 15 3.03 -1.58 -8.74
CA LEU A 15 3.32 -2.91 -9.25
C LEU A 15 2.61 -3.13 -10.58
N TYR A 16 3.37 -3.47 -11.63
CA TYR A 16 2.76 -4.03 -12.82
C TYR A 16 2.18 -5.41 -12.49
N VAL A 17 1.26 -5.91 -13.32
CA VAL A 17 0.73 -7.27 -13.14
C VAL A 17 1.87 -8.29 -13.14
N ALA A 18 2.94 -8.06 -13.92
CA ALA A 18 4.13 -8.90 -13.93
C ALA A 18 4.84 -8.94 -12.56
N ASP A 19 5.05 -7.78 -11.93
CA ASP A 19 5.72 -7.70 -10.62
C ASP A 19 4.87 -8.36 -9.54
N ALA A 20 3.57 -8.08 -9.56
CA ALA A 20 2.64 -8.62 -8.58
C ALA A 20 2.57 -10.16 -8.64
N VAL A 21 2.63 -10.76 -9.83
CA VAL A 21 2.67 -12.24 -9.92
C VAL A 21 4.01 -12.84 -9.53
N THR A 22 5.12 -12.14 -9.78
CA THR A 22 6.47 -12.61 -9.42
C THR A 22 6.70 -12.54 -7.92
N TYR A 23 6.43 -11.38 -7.32
CA TYR A 23 6.83 -11.10 -5.93
C TYR A 23 5.76 -11.43 -4.89
N ILE A 24 4.48 -11.46 -5.28
CA ILE A 24 3.36 -11.66 -4.35
C ILE A 24 2.60 -12.93 -4.66
N GLY A 25 2.02 -13.03 -5.86
CA GLY A 25 1.02 -14.05 -6.18
C GLY A 25 1.57 -15.43 -6.51
N LYS A 26 2.87 -15.52 -6.87
CA LYS A 26 3.57 -16.73 -7.36
C LYS A 26 2.71 -17.53 -8.33
N CYS A 27 2.12 -16.84 -9.30
CA CYS A 27 1.12 -17.41 -10.21
C CYS A 27 1.27 -16.87 -11.63
N SER A 28 0.40 -17.27 -12.55
CA SER A 28 0.39 -16.69 -13.89
C SER A 28 -0.30 -15.33 -13.91
N LYS A 29 0.08 -14.46 -14.86
CA LYS A 29 -0.60 -13.17 -15.12
C LYS A 29 -2.12 -13.33 -15.24
N ARG A 30 -2.57 -14.41 -15.91
CA ARG A 30 -3.99 -14.71 -16.10
C ARG A 30 -4.69 -15.06 -14.79
N ALA A 31 -4.06 -15.86 -13.93
CA ALA A 31 -4.60 -16.17 -12.60
C ALA A 31 -4.76 -14.91 -11.75
N TRP A 32 -3.80 -13.98 -11.81
CA TRP A 32 -3.90 -12.68 -11.14
C TRP A 32 -5.03 -11.82 -11.70
N GLN A 33 -5.16 -11.73 -13.03
CA GLN A 33 -6.24 -10.99 -13.67
C GLN A 33 -7.63 -11.51 -13.27
N TYR A 34 -7.80 -12.83 -13.13
CA TYR A 34 -9.04 -13.41 -12.61
C TYR A 34 -9.34 -13.03 -11.16
N ARG A 35 -8.31 -12.84 -10.34
CA ARG A 35 -8.47 -12.35 -8.97
C ARG A 35 -8.90 -10.88 -8.96
N GLU A 36 -8.30 -10.05 -9.81
CA GLU A 36 -8.67 -8.62 -9.94
C GLU A 36 -10.05 -8.40 -10.57
N SER A 37 -10.49 -9.29 -11.47
CA SER A 37 -11.84 -9.24 -12.04
C SER A 37 -12.91 -9.76 -11.07
N GLY A 38 -12.53 -10.41 -9.98
CA GLY A 38 -13.45 -11.08 -9.07
C GLY A 38 -13.94 -12.45 -9.58
N SER A 39 -13.42 -12.92 -10.72
CA SER A 39 -13.77 -14.25 -11.26
C SER A 39 -13.17 -15.40 -10.44
N ARG A 40 -12.17 -15.14 -9.60
CA ARG A 40 -11.60 -16.10 -8.65
C ARG A 40 -11.38 -15.46 -7.29
N LYS A 41 -11.55 -16.27 -6.24
CA LYS A 41 -11.20 -15.88 -4.86
C LYS A 41 -9.72 -15.52 -4.78
N ILE A 42 -9.41 -14.50 -3.98
CA ILE A 42 -8.04 -14.11 -3.65
C ILE A 42 -7.53 -15.07 -2.56
N PRO A 43 -6.39 -15.76 -2.77
CA PRO A 43 -5.76 -16.59 -1.75
C PRO A 43 -5.33 -15.80 -0.51
N ASP A 44 -5.37 -16.44 0.66
CA ASP A 44 -5.12 -15.78 1.95
C ASP A 44 -3.67 -15.29 2.10
N ASP A 45 -2.71 -15.99 1.50
CA ASP A 45 -1.30 -15.56 1.44
C ASP A 45 -1.13 -14.20 0.73
N VAL A 46 -1.81 -14.04 -0.41
CA VAL A 46 -1.83 -12.76 -1.16
C VAL A 46 -2.51 -11.67 -0.33
N ILE A 47 -3.62 -11.99 0.34
CA ILE A 47 -4.32 -11.04 1.21
C ILE A 47 -3.39 -10.58 2.34
N ASN A 48 -2.71 -11.51 2.99
CA ASN A 48 -1.81 -11.23 4.12
C ASN A 48 -0.64 -10.34 3.69
N ILE A 49 0.02 -10.64 2.55
CA ILE A 49 1.12 -9.82 2.04
C ILE A 49 0.63 -8.41 1.69
N MET A 50 -0.49 -8.29 0.97
CA MET A 50 -1.00 -6.99 0.53
C MET A 50 -1.49 -6.14 1.71
N ASN A 51 -2.07 -6.76 2.74
CA ASN A 51 -2.45 -6.07 3.97
C ASN A 51 -1.23 -5.60 4.76
N LYS A 52 -0.17 -6.41 4.85
CA LYS A 52 1.08 -6.01 5.49
C LYS A 52 1.70 -4.79 4.82
N LEU A 53 1.79 -4.78 3.48
CA LEU A 53 2.29 -3.62 2.74
C LEU A 53 1.43 -2.36 2.95
N LYS A 54 0.10 -2.54 3.04
CA LYS A 54 -0.86 -1.46 3.32
C LYS A 54 -0.64 -0.88 4.72
N GLU A 55 -0.40 -1.72 5.71
CA GLU A 55 -0.12 -1.33 7.09
C GLU A 55 1.21 -0.57 7.18
N GLU A 56 2.30 -1.14 6.68
CA GLU A 56 3.64 -0.51 6.65
C GLU A 56 3.61 0.87 5.98
N ARG A 57 2.90 1.00 4.84
CA ARG A 57 2.73 2.30 4.19
C ARG A 57 1.95 3.29 5.06
N THR A 58 0.92 2.84 5.75
CA THR A 58 0.10 3.68 6.62
C THR A 58 0.92 4.21 7.79
N GLU A 59 1.74 3.35 8.41
CA GLU A 59 2.66 3.73 9.48
C GLU A 59 3.70 4.77 9.02
N LEU A 60 4.29 4.56 7.83
CA LEU A 60 5.23 5.54 7.26
C LEU A 60 4.56 6.90 7.04
N LEU A 61 3.36 6.93 6.46
CA LEU A 61 2.62 8.17 6.25
C LEU A 61 2.29 8.87 7.57
N TYR A 62 1.94 8.10 8.60
CA TYR A 62 1.71 8.63 9.95
C TYR A 62 3.00 9.25 10.52
N TYR A 63 4.13 8.57 10.43
CA TYR A 63 5.42 9.07 10.90
C TYR A 63 5.84 10.35 10.18
N TYR A 64 5.73 10.39 8.84
CA TYR A 64 6.03 11.59 8.06
C TYR A 64 5.15 12.78 8.44
N ARG A 65 3.86 12.53 8.72
CA ARG A 65 2.92 13.55 9.19
C ARG A 65 3.31 14.11 10.56
N LEU A 66 3.75 13.25 11.49
CA LEU A 66 4.21 13.69 12.81
C LEU A 66 5.48 14.55 12.72
N ILE A 67 6.45 14.14 11.89
CA ILE A 67 7.68 14.93 11.69
C ILE A 67 7.36 16.30 11.11
N THR A 68 6.54 16.35 10.05
CA THR A 68 6.19 17.62 9.40
C THR A 68 5.50 18.56 10.38
N TYR A 69 4.54 18.07 11.19
CA TYR A 69 3.95 18.91 12.24
C TYR A 69 4.96 19.35 13.29
N SER A 70 5.87 18.49 13.73
CA SER A 70 6.90 18.86 14.71
C SER A 70 7.81 19.98 14.20
N VAL A 71 8.24 19.90 12.92
CA VAL A 71 9.07 20.93 12.29
C VAL A 71 8.31 22.24 12.15
N ILE A 72 7.06 22.19 11.66
CA ILE A 72 6.22 23.39 11.50
C ILE A 72 5.99 24.07 12.86
N ILE A 73 5.68 23.29 13.91
CA ILE A 73 5.47 23.83 15.27
C ILE A 73 6.76 24.48 15.79
N LYS A 74 7.93 23.84 15.64
CA LYS A 74 9.21 24.43 16.06
C LYS A 74 9.52 25.73 15.33
N LEU A 75 9.26 25.79 14.02
CA LEU A 75 9.43 27.01 13.22
C LEU A 75 8.45 28.11 13.64
N ALA A 76 7.20 27.76 13.91
CA ALA A 76 6.19 28.70 14.38
C ALA A 76 6.55 29.29 15.75
N ILE A 77 7.03 28.46 16.68
CA ILE A 77 7.51 28.92 17.99
C ILE A 77 8.70 29.87 17.82
N TRP A 78 9.68 29.51 16.97
CA TRP A 78 10.83 30.36 16.69
C TRP A 78 10.43 31.73 16.12
N PHE A 79 9.42 31.77 15.24
CA PHE A 79 8.90 33.02 14.68
C PHE A 79 8.12 33.89 15.69
N ILE A 80 7.53 33.28 16.72
CA ILE A 80 6.83 34.03 17.79
C ILE A 80 7.80 34.56 18.85
N GLN A 81 8.93 33.87 19.05
CA GLN A 81 9.90 34.15 20.11
C GLN A 81 11.11 34.98 19.66
N GLY A 82 11.34 35.15 18.35
CA GLY A 82 12.39 35.97 17.75
C GLY A 82 11.85 37.25 17.14
#